data_AF-A0A2G5U0Z9-F1
#
_entry.id   AF-A0A2G5U0Z9-F1
#
_cell.length_a   1.000
_cell.length_b   1.000
_cell.length_c   1.000
_cell.angle_alpha   90.00
_cell.angle_beta   90.00
_cell.angle_gamma   90.00
#
_symmetry.space_group_name_H-M   'P 1'
#
loop_
_entity.id
_entity.type
_entity.pdbx_description
1 polymer ?
#
loop_
_entity_poly.entity_id
_entity_poly.type
_entity_poly.pdbx_seq_one_letter_code
_entity_poly.pdbx_strand_id
1 'polypeptide(L)'
;MLLRHHQLLLRLSRLSSLQQCFPSSSSTASSSLLTSENGEKILRTVTERLAQCQAGNATAAPKQISYWEAIAKQSSVVSDTRSELAQLISIIKDPKETEEMRKLAEADVESLKETLETELEELAARIVPLTNLDVLSKCQIELSSGAGGQEAMLFTGELLDMYQKLAATNSWKWDPLQVLYSAGLTFAN
;
A
#
# COMPACT_ATOMS: atom_id res chain seq x y z
N MET A 1 -9.71 -12.86 -12.31
CA MET A 1 -8.25 -12.59 -12.40
C MET A 1 -7.70 -12.59 -10.98
N LEU A 2 -6.87 -13.57 -10.62
CA LEU A 2 -6.40 -13.78 -9.25
C LEU A 2 -5.31 -12.77 -8.88
N LEU A 3 -5.68 -11.70 -8.17
CA LEU A 3 -4.71 -10.82 -7.53
C LEU A 3 -4.28 -11.42 -6.19
N ARG A 4 -2.97 -11.40 -5.91
CA ARG A 4 -2.45 -11.79 -4.59
C ARG A 4 -3.00 -10.82 -3.53
N HIS A 5 -3.42 -11.35 -2.39
CA HIS A 5 -4.12 -10.64 -1.31
C HIS A 5 -3.49 -9.28 -0.91
N HIS A 6 -2.16 -9.21 -0.77
CA HIS A 6 -1.47 -7.96 -0.43
C HIS A 6 -1.51 -6.89 -1.54
N GLN A 7 -1.46 -7.30 -2.82
CA GLN A 7 -1.59 -6.38 -3.95
C GLN A 7 -3.01 -5.88 -4.10
N LEU A 8 -4.00 -6.69 -3.72
CA LEU A 8 -5.40 -6.28 -3.73
C LEU A 8 -5.61 -5.17 -2.70
N LEU A 9 -5.16 -5.33 -1.46
CA LEU A 9 -5.34 -4.31 -0.41
C LEU A 9 -4.73 -2.96 -0.77
N LEU A 10 -3.49 -2.95 -1.30
CA LEU A 10 -2.83 -1.71 -1.74
C LEU A 10 -3.46 -1.10 -3.02
N ARG A 11 -4.03 -1.91 -3.91
CA ARG A 11 -4.79 -1.40 -5.07
C ARG A 11 -6.11 -0.78 -4.64
N LEU A 12 -6.80 -1.42 -3.69
CA LEU A 12 -8.07 -0.94 -3.17
C LEU A 12 -7.92 0.39 -2.45
N SER A 13 -6.83 0.59 -1.68
CA SER A 13 -6.53 1.89 -1.04
C SER A 13 -6.19 3.00 -2.05
N ARG A 14 -5.64 2.63 -3.22
CA ARG A 14 -5.32 3.57 -4.31
C ARG A 14 -6.53 3.90 -5.19
N LEU A 15 -7.47 2.98 -5.36
CA LEU A 15 -8.71 3.24 -6.12
C LEU A 15 -9.69 4.08 -5.31
N SER A 16 -9.71 3.94 -3.99
CA SER A 16 -10.51 4.81 -3.11
C SER A 16 -10.01 6.26 -3.08
N SER A 17 -8.73 6.56 -3.36
CA SER A 17 -8.27 7.95 -3.53
C SER A 17 -8.69 8.58 -4.87
N LEU A 18 -9.09 7.77 -5.87
CA LEU A 18 -9.60 8.23 -7.16
C LEU A 18 -11.12 8.47 -7.18
N GLN A 19 -11.86 7.99 -6.17
CA GLN A 19 -13.26 8.36 -5.93
C GLN A 19 -13.33 9.24 -4.68
N GLN A 20 -13.35 10.56 -4.84
CA GLN A 20 -13.59 11.52 -3.77
C GLN A 20 -14.85 11.14 -2.96
N CYS A 21 -14.65 10.53 -1.78
CA CYS A 21 -15.64 10.41 -0.70
C CYS A 21 -14.99 9.80 0.56
N PHE A 22 -13.89 10.37 1.06
CA PHE A 22 -13.43 10.12 2.43
C PHE A 22 -12.97 11.43 3.08
N PRO A 23 -13.31 11.68 4.35
CA PRO A 23 -12.72 12.78 5.10
C PRO A 23 -11.24 12.42 5.38
N SER A 24 -10.32 13.18 4.78
CA SER A 24 -8.93 13.48 5.21
C SER A 24 -8.04 12.39 5.89
N SER A 25 -8.36 11.10 5.78
CA SER A 25 -7.72 10.02 6.55
C SER A 25 -7.01 8.95 5.69
N SER A 26 -7.09 9.04 4.36
CA SER A 26 -6.47 8.05 3.46
C SER A 26 -4.97 8.23 3.23
N SER A 27 -4.43 9.47 3.32
CA SER A 27 -2.97 9.70 3.17
C SER A 27 -2.20 8.97 4.27
N THR A 28 -2.77 8.95 5.47
CA THR A 28 -2.16 8.39 6.69
C THR A 28 -1.96 6.87 6.62
N ALA A 29 -2.84 6.14 5.91
CA ALA A 29 -2.74 4.68 5.80
C ALA A 29 -1.56 4.23 4.93
N SER A 30 -1.36 4.88 3.78
CA SER A 30 -0.21 4.60 2.91
C SER A 30 1.10 5.07 3.54
N SER A 31 1.09 6.27 4.15
CA SER A 31 2.23 6.83 4.88
C SER A 31 2.67 5.93 6.05
N SER A 32 1.72 5.42 6.86
CA SER A 32 2.02 4.49 7.96
C SER A 32 2.55 3.12 7.50
N LEU A 33 2.06 2.60 6.38
CA LEU A 33 2.55 1.33 5.83
C LEU A 33 3.97 1.47 5.26
N LEU A 34 4.26 2.57 4.56
CA LEU A 34 5.58 2.82 3.98
C LEU A 34 6.64 3.23 5.02
N THR A 35 6.21 3.72 6.19
CA THR A 35 7.09 3.97 7.35
C THR A 35 7.28 2.75 8.24
N SER A 36 6.48 1.68 8.05
CA SER A 36 6.64 0.45 8.81
C SER A 36 7.91 -0.31 8.42
N GLU A 37 8.41 -1.16 9.32
CA GLU A 37 9.56 -2.05 9.07
C GLU A 37 9.37 -2.89 7.79
N ASN A 38 8.14 -3.33 7.54
CA ASN A 38 7.80 -4.08 6.32
C ASN A 38 7.92 -3.22 5.06
N GLY A 39 7.47 -1.96 5.12
CA GLY A 39 7.62 -1.00 4.03
C GLY A 39 9.08 -0.75 3.68
N GLU A 40 9.91 -0.50 4.69
CA GLU A 40 11.35 -0.31 4.51
C GLU A 40 12.04 -1.55 3.93
N LYS A 41 11.66 -2.75 4.38
CA LYS A 41 12.19 -4.00 3.86
C LYS A 41 11.86 -4.19 2.38
N ILE A 42 10.66 -3.81 1.95
CA ILE A 42 10.27 -3.85 0.53
C ILE A 42 11.14 -2.90 -0.29
N LEU A 43 11.30 -1.65 0.16
CA LEU A 43 12.11 -0.64 -0.55
C LEU A 43 13.57 -1.09 -0.66
N ARG A 44 14.15 -1.61 0.42
CA ARG A 44 15.51 -2.17 0.42
C ARG A 44 15.64 -3.31 -0.60
N THR A 45 14.69 -4.24 -0.60
CA THR A 45 14.70 -5.38 -1.55
C THR A 45 14.64 -4.90 -2.99
N VAL A 46 13.87 -3.85 -3.29
CA VAL A 46 13.79 -3.27 -4.64
C VAL A 46 15.13 -2.68 -5.04
N THR A 47 15.76 -1.89 -4.19
CA THR A 47 17.08 -1.28 -4.45
C THR A 47 18.18 -2.31 -4.60
N GLU A 48 18.19 -3.36 -3.78
CA GLU A 48 19.15 -4.47 -3.89
C GLU A 48 19.01 -5.22 -5.22
N ARG A 49 17.77 -5.53 -5.64
CA ARG A 49 17.51 -6.19 -6.93
C ARG A 49 17.93 -5.33 -8.10
N LEU A 50 17.63 -4.03 -8.03
CA LEU A 50 18.06 -3.06 -9.03
C LEU A 50 19.60 -3.06 -9.16
N ALA A 51 20.31 -2.98 -8.04
CA ALA A 51 21.78 -2.99 -8.02
C ALA A 51 22.36 -4.30 -8.58
N GLN A 52 21.76 -5.46 -8.26
CA GLN A 52 22.15 -6.75 -8.82
C GLN A 52 21.98 -6.81 -10.34
N CYS A 53 20.90 -6.23 -10.86
CA CYS A 53 20.67 -6.14 -12.30
C CYS A 53 21.67 -5.20 -13.00
N GLN A 54 21.97 -4.05 -12.40
CA GLN A 54 22.94 -3.10 -12.93
C GLN A 54 24.38 -3.66 -12.90
N ALA A 55 24.70 -4.47 -11.90
CA ALA A 55 26.00 -5.16 -11.78
C ALA A 55 26.14 -6.38 -12.71
N GLY A 56 25.10 -6.76 -13.45
CA GLY A 56 25.10 -7.96 -14.32
C GLY A 56 25.00 -9.29 -13.57
N ASN A 57 24.77 -9.26 -12.24
CA ASN A 57 24.64 -10.46 -11.41
C ASN A 57 23.25 -11.12 -11.51
N ALA A 58 22.25 -10.39 -12.02
CA ALA A 58 20.89 -10.87 -12.21
C ALA A 58 20.30 -10.33 -13.52
N THR A 59 19.49 -11.13 -14.21
CA THR A 59 18.75 -10.71 -15.41
C THR A 59 17.28 -10.51 -15.08
N ALA A 60 16.72 -9.38 -15.53
CA ALA A 60 15.32 -9.04 -15.39
C ALA A 60 14.79 -8.45 -16.70
N ALA A 61 13.48 -8.50 -16.90
CA ALA A 61 12.88 -7.89 -18.09
C ALA A 61 13.05 -6.35 -18.05
N PRO A 62 13.25 -5.67 -19.18
CA PRO A 62 13.43 -4.21 -19.20
C PRO A 62 12.31 -3.44 -18.49
N LYS A 63 11.05 -3.91 -18.63
CA LYS A 63 9.88 -3.34 -17.93
C LYS A 63 9.97 -3.45 -16.40
N GLN A 64 10.58 -4.52 -15.89
CA GLN A 64 10.78 -4.71 -14.45
C GLN A 64 11.89 -3.80 -13.93
N ILE A 65 12.97 -3.65 -14.70
CA ILE A 65 14.06 -2.73 -14.37
C ILE A 65 13.53 -1.30 -14.30
N SER A 66 12.81 -0.84 -15.32
CA SER A 66 12.20 0.51 -15.31
C SER A 66 11.21 0.72 -14.16
N TYR A 67 10.52 -0.35 -13.75
CA TYR A 67 9.62 -0.32 -12.60
C TYR A 67 10.39 -0.15 -11.28
N TRP A 68 11.46 -0.93 -11.06
CA TRP A 68 12.31 -0.78 -9.88
C TRP A 68 13.05 0.56 -9.86
N GLU A 69 13.51 1.06 -11.02
CA GLU A 69 14.13 2.38 -11.14
C GLU A 69 13.18 3.49 -10.69
N ALA A 70 11.92 3.43 -11.14
CA ALA A 70 10.92 4.42 -10.75
C ALA A 70 10.65 4.43 -9.23
N ILE A 71 10.61 3.25 -8.60
CA ILE A 71 10.44 3.13 -7.14
C ILE A 71 11.68 3.63 -6.42
N ALA A 72 12.87 3.20 -6.84
CA ALA A 72 14.13 3.59 -6.21
C ALA A 72 14.35 5.11 -6.27
N LYS A 73 14.04 5.73 -7.41
CA LYS A 73 14.10 7.18 -7.59
C LYS A 73 13.18 7.90 -6.61
N GLN A 74 11.89 7.52 -6.56
CA GLN A 74 10.94 8.17 -5.65
C GLN A 74 11.29 7.92 -4.18
N SER A 75 11.77 6.72 -3.85
CA SER A 75 12.21 6.38 -2.50
C SER A 75 13.41 7.21 -2.06
N SER A 76 14.30 7.61 -2.98
CA SER A 76 15.39 8.54 -2.69
C SER A 76 14.83 9.91 -2.32
N VAL A 77 13.90 10.46 -3.11
CA VAL A 77 13.27 11.75 -2.85
C VAL A 77 12.63 11.76 -1.45
N VAL A 78 11.82 10.75 -1.12
CA VAL A 78 11.21 10.61 0.20
C VAL A 78 12.27 10.55 1.32
N SER A 79 13.38 9.84 1.10
CA SER A 79 14.48 9.76 2.07
C SER A 79 15.17 11.11 2.27
N ASP A 80 15.39 11.86 1.19
CA ASP A 80 16.03 13.17 1.22
C ASP A 80 15.14 14.19 1.94
N THR A 81 13.84 14.26 1.60
CA THR A 81 12.86 15.11 2.30
C THR A 81 12.76 14.78 3.79
N ARG A 82 12.86 13.50 4.17
CA ARG A 82 12.90 13.09 5.59
C ARG A 82 14.17 13.56 6.29
N SER A 83 15.31 13.49 5.61
CA SER A 83 16.59 13.97 6.14
C SER A 83 16.54 15.48 6.39
N GLU A 84 16.00 16.24 5.43
CA GLU A 84 15.78 17.69 5.55
C GLU A 84 14.86 18.03 6.72
N LEU A 85 13.73 17.33 6.88
CA LEU A 85 12.84 17.47 8.03
C LEU A 85 13.57 17.22 9.35
N ALA A 86 14.38 16.16 9.42
CA ALA A 86 15.14 15.83 10.63
C ALA A 86 16.16 16.94 10.98
N GLN A 87 16.81 17.54 9.97
CA GLN A 87 17.71 18.66 10.15
C GLN A 87 16.99 19.90 10.67
N LEU A 88 15.85 20.28 10.09
CA LEU A 88 15.05 21.41 10.58
C LEU A 88 14.55 21.18 12.01
N ILE A 89 14.08 19.97 12.32
CA ILE A 89 13.67 19.60 13.69
C ILE A 89 14.85 19.70 14.67
N SER A 90 16.07 19.41 14.23
CA SER A 90 17.26 19.57 15.08
C SER A 90 17.55 21.04 15.39
N ILE A 91 17.38 21.94 14.42
CA ILE A 91 17.52 23.40 14.59
C ILE A 91 16.49 23.92 15.59
N ILE A 92 15.23 23.48 15.47
CA ILE A 92 14.15 23.88 16.40
C ILE A 92 14.45 23.46 17.85
N LYS A 93 15.12 22.32 18.02
CA LYS A 93 15.46 21.74 19.33
C LYS A 93 16.77 22.26 19.92
N ASP A 94 17.63 22.89 19.13
CA ASP A 94 18.91 23.39 19.63
C ASP A 94 18.69 24.67 20.45
N PRO A 95 18.98 24.66 21.77
CA PRO A 95 18.80 25.84 22.63
C PRO A 95 19.78 26.98 22.31
N LYS A 96 20.80 26.75 21.47
CA LYS A 96 21.75 27.79 21.03
C LYS A 96 21.21 28.64 19.89
N GLU A 97 20.16 28.16 19.20
CA GLU A 97 19.56 28.87 18.08
C GLU A 97 18.66 30.02 18.55
N THR A 98 18.57 31.05 17.73
CA THR A 98 17.75 32.23 18.04
C THR A 98 16.26 31.92 17.87
N GLU A 99 15.41 32.62 18.62
CA GLU A 99 13.95 32.45 18.53
C GLU A 99 13.40 32.70 17.11
N GLU A 100 13.96 33.68 16.40
CA GLU A 100 13.59 33.96 15.01
C GLU A 100 14.00 32.82 14.06
N MET A 101 15.18 32.21 14.27
CA MET A 101 15.61 31.04 13.49
C MET A 101 14.72 29.82 13.75
N ARG A 102 14.32 29.59 15.01
CA ARG A 102 13.41 28.50 15.37
C ARG A 102 12.03 28.68 14.74
N LYS A 103 11.46 29.89 14.74
CA LYS A 103 10.19 30.18 14.07
C LYS A 103 10.25 29.98 12.56
N LEU A 104 11.35 30.37 11.92
CA LEU A 104 11.55 30.15 10.49
C LEU A 104 11.58 28.65 10.18
N ALA A 105 12.35 27.88 10.96
CA ALA A 105 12.42 26.43 10.82
C ALA A 105 11.06 25.74 11.10
N GLU A 106 10.27 26.23 12.05
CA GLU A 106 8.91 25.71 12.31
C GLU A 106 7.98 25.89 11.11
N ALA A 107 8.05 27.04 10.43
CA ALA A 107 7.28 27.30 9.21
C ALA A 107 7.72 26.37 8.05
N ASP A 108 9.03 26.20 7.87
CA ASP A 108 9.58 25.30 6.85
C ASP A 108 9.19 23.85 7.10
N VAL A 109 9.23 23.38 8.36
CA VAL A 109 8.82 22.03 8.75
C VAL A 109 7.39 21.73 8.33
N GLU A 110 6.46 22.68 8.50
CA GLU A 110 5.06 22.42 8.14
C GLU A 110 4.90 22.26 6.62
N SER A 111 5.53 23.12 5.82
CA SER A 111 5.54 22.99 4.36
C SER A 111 6.18 21.68 3.87
N LEU A 112 7.25 21.26 4.57
CA LEU A 112 8.01 20.09 4.18
C LEU A 112 7.31 18.78 4.60
N LYS A 113 6.47 18.81 5.63
CA LYS A 113 5.56 17.69 5.97
C LYS A 113 4.50 17.48 4.90
N GLU A 114 3.87 18.55 4.42
CA GLU A 114 2.89 18.46 3.33
C GLU A 114 3.54 17.91 2.05
N THR A 115 4.75 18.37 1.76
CA THR A 115 5.57 17.85 0.67
C THR A 115 5.85 16.36 0.88
N LEU A 116 6.31 15.95 2.07
CA LEU A 116 6.60 14.55 2.38
C LEU A 116 5.37 13.64 2.20
N GLU A 117 4.19 14.06 2.64
CA GLU A 117 2.96 13.29 2.45
C GLU A 117 2.65 13.10 0.97
N THR A 118 2.80 14.15 0.15
CA THR A 118 2.64 14.07 -1.31
C THR A 118 3.62 13.09 -1.93
N GLU A 119 4.90 13.18 -1.56
CA GLU A 119 5.95 12.28 -2.05
C GLU A 119 5.72 10.81 -1.64
N LEU A 120 5.15 10.58 -0.46
CA LEU A 120 4.76 9.24 0.01
C LEU A 120 3.57 8.66 -0.76
N GLU A 121 2.59 9.49 -1.11
CA GLU A 121 1.48 9.09 -1.99
C GLU A 121 1.99 8.73 -3.38
N GLU A 122 2.90 9.52 -3.94
CA GLU A 122 3.55 9.21 -5.21
C GLU A 122 4.35 7.90 -5.14
N LEU A 123 5.09 7.67 -4.05
CA LEU A 123 5.83 6.42 -3.85
C LEU A 123 4.88 5.21 -3.78
N ALA A 124 3.77 5.31 -3.04
CA ALA A 124 2.74 4.27 -2.99
C ALA A 124 2.18 3.98 -4.40
N ALA A 125 1.94 5.04 -5.17
CA ALA A 125 1.49 4.96 -6.56
C ALA A 125 2.52 4.28 -7.49
N ARG A 126 3.83 4.45 -7.27
CA ARG A 126 4.87 3.74 -8.02
C ARG A 126 4.94 2.27 -7.64
N ILE A 127 4.82 1.95 -6.36
CA ILE A 127 4.87 0.56 -5.86
C ILE A 127 3.72 -0.27 -6.42
N VAL A 128 2.51 0.29 -6.49
CA VAL A 128 1.34 -0.42 -7.00
C VAL A 128 0.81 0.29 -8.24
N PRO A 129 1.42 0.10 -9.42
CA PRO A 129 1.08 0.85 -10.63
C PRO A 129 -0.34 0.53 -11.08
N LEU A 130 -1.01 1.54 -11.63
CA LEU A 130 -2.29 1.35 -12.31
C LEU A 130 -2.09 0.45 -13.53
N THR A 131 -3.06 -0.42 -13.72
CA THR A 131 -3.15 -1.41 -14.78
C THR A 131 -4.50 -1.30 -15.46
N ASN A 132 -4.64 -1.95 -16.62
CA ASN A 132 -5.92 -2.01 -17.35
C ASN A 132 -7.05 -2.69 -16.55
N LEU A 133 -6.74 -3.34 -15.42
CA LEU A 133 -7.74 -3.92 -14.54
C LEU A 133 -8.31 -2.92 -13.56
N ASP A 134 -7.53 -1.89 -13.23
CA ASP A 134 -7.92 -0.87 -12.25
C ASP A 134 -8.99 0.08 -12.81
N VAL A 135 -9.20 0.11 -14.13
CA VAL A 135 -10.33 0.81 -14.76
C VAL A 135 -11.64 0.02 -14.75
N LEU A 136 -11.59 -1.27 -14.38
CA LEU A 136 -12.79 -2.11 -14.33
C LEU A 136 -13.57 -1.80 -13.05
N SER A 137 -14.85 -1.49 -13.19
CA SER A 137 -15.75 -1.20 -12.06
C SER A 137 -16.25 -2.46 -11.33
N LYS A 138 -15.91 -3.65 -11.84
CA LYS A 138 -16.35 -4.93 -11.29
C LYS A 138 -15.19 -5.90 -11.20
N CYS A 139 -15.15 -6.63 -10.08
CA CYS A 139 -14.23 -7.73 -9.86
C CYS A 139 -15.03 -8.96 -9.41
N GLN A 140 -14.55 -10.15 -9.77
CA GLN A 140 -15.08 -11.41 -9.28
C GLN A 140 -14.01 -12.08 -8.43
N ILE A 141 -14.41 -12.52 -7.24
CA ILE A 141 -13.58 -13.28 -6.30
C ILE A 141 -14.10 -14.71 -6.29
N GLU A 142 -13.18 -15.66 -6.43
CA GLU A 142 -13.45 -17.08 -6.29
C GLU A 142 -12.68 -17.59 -5.06
N LEU A 143 -13.39 -18.22 -4.13
CA LEU A 143 -12.82 -18.80 -2.93
C LEU A 143 -13.06 -20.31 -2.97
N SER A 144 -11.97 -21.07 -2.96
CA SER A 144 -12.00 -22.53 -3.08
C SER A 144 -11.22 -23.13 -1.93
N SER A 145 -11.82 -24.10 -1.23
CA SER A 145 -11.15 -24.83 -0.17
C SER A 145 -10.00 -25.66 -0.73
N GLY A 146 -8.81 -25.49 -0.17
CA GLY A 146 -7.64 -26.31 -0.50
C GLY A 146 -7.73 -27.72 0.08
N ALA A 147 -6.59 -28.42 0.14
CA ALA A 147 -6.49 -29.69 0.85
C ALA A 147 -6.70 -29.48 2.37
N GLY A 148 -7.42 -30.40 3.01
CA GLY A 148 -7.75 -30.30 4.44
C GLY A 148 -9.23 -30.47 4.79
N GLY A 149 -10.05 -31.01 3.89
CA GLY A 149 -11.40 -31.46 4.21
C GLY A 149 -12.27 -30.37 4.84
N GLN A 150 -12.81 -30.66 6.03
CA GLN A 150 -13.78 -29.80 6.71
C GLN A 150 -13.14 -28.51 7.24
N GLU A 151 -11.92 -28.56 7.75
CA GLU A 151 -11.19 -27.41 8.27
C GLU A 151 -10.88 -26.40 7.15
N ALA A 152 -10.48 -26.89 5.97
CA ALA A 152 -10.26 -26.04 4.81
C ALA A 152 -11.54 -25.34 4.34
N MET A 153 -12.70 -26.01 4.44
CA MET A 153 -14.00 -25.42 4.12
C MET A 153 -14.42 -24.36 5.14
N LEU A 154 -14.21 -24.61 6.44
CA LEU A 154 -14.48 -23.63 7.48
C LEU A 154 -13.65 -22.36 7.29
N PHE A 155 -12.35 -22.50 7.04
CA PHE A 155 -11.48 -21.36 6.74
C PHE A 155 -11.92 -20.60 5.47
N THR A 156 -12.37 -21.31 4.45
CA THR A 156 -12.92 -20.68 3.24
C THR A 156 -14.17 -19.84 3.55
N GLY A 157 -15.01 -20.31 4.47
CA GLY A 157 -16.14 -19.54 5.00
C GLY A 157 -15.70 -18.28 5.76
N GLU A 158 -14.70 -18.40 6.64
CA GLU A 158 -14.14 -17.25 7.36
C GLU A 158 -13.55 -16.19 6.42
N LEU A 159 -12.90 -16.62 5.32
CA LEU A 159 -12.42 -15.70 4.28
C LEU A 159 -13.57 -14.98 3.57
N LEU A 160 -14.65 -15.69 3.26
CA LEU A 160 -15.84 -15.08 2.67
C LEU A 160 -16.38 -13.99 3.61
N ASP A 161 -16.58 -14.30 4.89
CA ASP A 161 -17.07 -13.35 5.89
C ASP A 161 -16.15 -12.13 6.04
N MET A 162 -14.83 -12.34 6.01
CA MET A 162 -13.84 -11.26 6.03
C MET A 162 -14.01 -10.33 4.83
N TYR A 163 -14.13 -10.87 3.61
CA TYR A 163 -14.31 -10.05 2.41
C TYR A 163 -15.67 -9.36 2.35
N GLN A 164 -16.73 -9.98 2.88
CA GLN A 164 -18.04 -9.33 3.02
C GLN A 164 -17.95 -8.09 3.92
N LYS A 165 -17.27 -8.22 5.07
CA LYS A 165 -17.01 -7.08 5.98
C LYS A 165 -16.17 -6.01 5.30
N LEU A 166 -15.15 -6.39 4.54
CA LEU A 166 -14.34 -5.45 3.76
C LEU A 166 -15.20 -4.68 2.73
N ALA A 167 -16.06 -5.37 2.00
CA ALA A 167 -16.98 -4.74 1.05
C ALA A 167 -17.93 -3.78 1.76
N ALA A 168 -18.50 -4.17 2.90
CA ALA A 168 -19.37 -3.31 3.71
C ALA A 168 -18.65 -2.04 4.20
N THR A 169 -17.43 -2.17 4.74
CA THR A 169 -16.63 -1.02 5.20
C THR A 169 -16.31 -0.05 4.06
N ASN A 170 -16.11 -0.56 2.84
CA ASN A 170 -15.85 0.27 1.66
C ASN A 170 -17.12 0.66 0.89
N SER A 171 -18.32 0.38 1.43
CA SER A 171 -19.60 0.63 0.75
C SER A 171 -19.71 0.00 -0.64
N TRP A 172 -19.02 -1.11 -0.87
CA TRP A 172 -19.09 -1.85 -2.12
C TRP A 172 -20.28 -2.80 -2.12
N LYS A 173 -20.98 -2.82 -3.25
CA LYS A 173 -22.02 -3.81 -3.52
C LYS A 173 -21.37 -5.10 -3.95
N TRP A 174 -21.83 -6.21 -3.38
CA TRP A 174 -21.42 -7.55 -3.78
C TRP A 174 -22.66 -8.44 -3.82
N ASP A 175 -22.66 -9.38 -4.76
CA ASP A 175 -23.72 -10.37 -4.94
C ASP A 175 -23.08 -11.76 -5.04
N PRO A 176 -23.57 -12.77 -4.31
CA PRO A 176 -23.08 -14.14 -4.47
C PRO A 176 -23.51 -14.69 -5.83
N LEU A 177 -22.54 -15.13 -6.65
CA LEU A 177 -22.81 -15.76 -7.95
C LEU A 177 -23.06 -17.27 -7.80
N GLN A 178 -22.20 -17.95 -7.05
CA GLN A 178 -22.28 -19.39 -6.79
C GLN A 178 -21.69 -19.68 -5.41
N VAL A 179 -22.41 -20.46 -4.60
CA VAL A 179 -21.92 -20.95 -3.31
C VAL A 179 -22.21 -22.44 -3.23
N LEU A 180 -21.16 -23.22 -3.01
CA LEU A 180 -21.23 -24.67 -2.85
C LEU A 180 -20.87 -25.00 -1.40
N TYR A 181 -21.82 -25.57 -0.69
CA TYR A 181 -21.58 -26.14 0.63
C TYR A 181 -21.34 -27.63 0.48
N SER A 182 -20.48 -28.22 1.31
CA SER A 182 -20.39 -29.68 1.36
C SER A 182 -21.73 -30.27 1.77
N ALA A 183 -22.24 -31.19 0.96
CA ALA A 183 -23.46 -31.93 1.27
C ALA A 183 -23.25 -32.75 2.54
N GLY A 184 -23.89 -32.34 3.64
CA GLY A 184 -23.87 -33.09 4.89
C GLY A 184 -24.14 -32.28 6.15
N LEU A 185 -25.28 -31.57 6.20
CA LEU A 185 -26.13 -31.33 7.39
C LEU A 185 -27.15 -30.25 7.04
N THR A 186 -28.27 -30.68 6.45
CA THR A 186 -29.54 -29.97 6.63
C THR A 186 -29.88 -29.99 8.11
N PHE A 187 -29.67 -28.89 8.82
CA PHE A 187 -30.39 -28.65 10.05
C PHE A 187 -31.75 -28.08 9.68
N ALA A 188 -32.79 -28.88 9.90
CA ALA A 188 -34.18 -28.47 9.79
C ALA A 188 -34.49 -27.36 10.79
N ASN A 189 -35.09 -26.27 10.31
CA ASN A 189 -36.48 -25.91 10.60
C ASN A 189 -36.97 -24.83 9.64
#